data_AF-A0A1E7KZG8-F1
#
_entry.id   AF-A0A1E7KZG8-F1
#
_cell.length_a   1.000
_cell.length_b   1.000
_cell.length_c   1.000
_cell.angle_alpha   90.00
_cell.angle_beta   90.00
_cell.angle_gamma   90.00
#
_symmetry.space_group_name_H-M   'P 1'
#
loop_
_entity.id
_entity.type
_entity.pdbx_description
1 polymer ?
#
loop_
_entity_poly.entity_id
_entity_poly.type
_entity_poly.pdbx_seq_one_letter_code
_entity_poly.pdbx_strand_id
1 'polypeptide(L)'
;MHAVSPAPAGQAGALISPEQVTGWLDSLDAPALCSLAGMVQERLVPRFAAAVLAGLRTAAAKVVLAGETDSTAPIVRLRLEATDYENGVFWDEYGVEALHSDGAVSILNCTEGEVPTRLADLSSVDCPLLGDILTVDLLTGDMEQE
;
A
#
# COMPACT_ATOMS: atom_id res chain seq x y z
N MET A 1 17.85 55.07 21.89
CA MET A 1 16.82 54.02 22.04
C MET A 1 16.30 53.70 20.65
N HIS A 2 16.84 52.65 20.02
CA HIS A 2 16.36 52.19 18.71
C HIS A 2 15.18 51.26 18.92
N ALA A 3 14.03 51.60 18.33
CA ALA A 3 12.87 50.71 18.28
C ALA A 3 13.17 49.54 17.34
N VAL A 4 13.11 48.33 17.89
CA VAL A 4 13.17 47.07 17.15
C VAL A 4 11.85 46.93 16.40
N SER A 5 11.89 46.92 15.07
CA SER A 5 10.74 46.51 14.25
C SER A 5 10.56 44.99 14.39
N PRO A 6 9.36 44.49 14.71
CA PRO A 6 9.12 43.05 14.70
C PRO A 6 9.13 42.55 13.25
N ALA A 7 9.85 41.45 13.03
CA ALA A 7 9.86 40.70 11.78
C ALA A 7 8.43 40.22 11.42
N PRO A 8 8.05 40.18 10.12
CA PRO A 8 6.78 39.59 9.74
C PRO A 8 6.78 38.11 10.13
N ALA A 9 5.78 37.74 10.93
CA ALA A 9 5.51 36.37 11.32
C ALA A 9 5.41 35.49 10.07
N GLY A 10 6.01 34.30 10.18
CA GLY A 10 6.09 33.30 9.12
C GLY A 10 4.72 33.06 8.47
N GLN A 11 4.76 32.99 7.15
CA GLN A 11 3.66 32.56 6.30
C GLN A 11 3.31 31.13 6.69
N ALA A 12 2.36 30.98 7.62
CA ALA A 12 1.67 29.72 7.84
C ALA A 12 1.07 29.33 6.50
N GLY A 13 1.46 28.16 5.96
CA GLY A 13 0.86 27.63 4.74
C GLY A 13 -0.66 27.66 4.90
N ALA A 14 -1.34 28.42 4.05
CA ALA A 14 -2.77 28.56 4.11
C ALA A 14 -3.39 27.16 3.99
N LEU A 15 -4.06 26.71 5.06
CA LEU A 15 -4.88 25.51 5.02
C LEU A 15 -6.02 25.80 4.03
N ILE A 16 -5.99 25.17 2.87
CA ILE A 16 -7.08 25.21 1.89
C ILE A 16 -8.28 24.53 2.55
N SER A 17 -9.43 25.21 2.59
CA SER A 17 -10.64 24.62 3.18
C SER A 17 -11.19 23.50 2.29
N PRO A 18 -11.93 22.52 2.85
CA PRO A 18 -12.57 21.47 2.04
C PRO A 18 -13.46 22.05 0.94
N GLU A 19 -14.18 23.14 1.21
CA GLU A 19 -15.03 23.82 0.23
C GLU A 19 -14.23 24.43 -0.93
N GLN A 20 -13.04 24.96 -0.65
CA GLN A 20 -12.12 25.46 -1.69
C GLN A 20 -11.57 24.32 -2.55
N VAL A 21 -11.31 23.15 -1.95
CA VAL A 21 -10.90 21.95 -2.70
C VAL A 21 -12.04 21.46 -3.59
N THR A 22 -13.27 21.37 -3.08
CA THR A 22 -14.44 20.96 -3.86
C THR A 22 -14.68 21.90 -5.04
N GLY A 23 -14.71 23.21 -4.79
CA GLY A 23 -14.90 24.19 -5.87
C GLY A 23 -13.79 24.18 -6.91
N TRP A 24 -12.55 23.84 -6.52
CA TRP A 24 -11.45 23.62 -7.46
C TRP A 24 -11.62 22.33 -8.27
N LEU A 25 -11.99 21.22 -7.63
CA LEU A 25 -12.26 19.94 -8.31
C LEU A 25 -13.41 20.09 -9.33
N ASP A 26 -14.48 20.79 -8.97
CA ASP A 26 -15.63 21.06 -9.85
C ASP A 26 -15.27 21.90 -11.08
N SER A 27 -14.14 22.64 -11.02
CA SER A 27 -13.64 23.45 -12.13
C SER A 27 -12.78 22.67 -13.13
N LEU A 28 -12.35 21.45 -12.78
CA LEU A 28 -11.52 20.61 -13.63
C LEU A 28 -12.38 19.86 -14.65
N ASP A 29 -11.89 19.77 -15.88
CA ASP A 29 -12.47 18.88 -16.88
C ASP A 29 -12.04 17.42 -16.64
N ALA A 30 -12.67 16.49 -17.36
CA ALA A 30 -12.38 15.06 -17.20
C ALA A 30 -10.90 14.70 -17.43
N PRO A 31 -10.19 15.21 -18.46
CA PRO A 31 -8.76 14.98 -18.61
C PRO A 31 -7.91 15.47 -17.44
N ALA A 32 -8.21 16.65 -16.88
CA ALA A 32 -7.50 17.18 -15.73
C ALA A 32 -7.77 16.35 -14.46
N LEU A 33 -9.00 15.88 -14.27
CA LEU A 33 -9.36 14.97 -13.16
C LEU A 33 -8.62 13.63 -13.28
N CYS A 34 -8.55 13.03 -14.47
CA CYS A 34 -7.77 11.81 -14.69
C CYS A 34 -6.28 12.02 -14.41
N SER A 35 -5.73 13.16 -14.84
CA SER A 35 -4.32 13.49 -14.59
C SER A 35 -4.05 13.68 -13.09
N LEU A 36 -4.97 14.32 -12.37
CA LEU A 36 -4.90 14.47 -10.92
C LEU A 36 -4.95 13.10 -10.21
N ALA A 37 -5.87 12.23 -10.62
CA ALA A 37 -5.97 10.88 -10.08
C ALA A 37 -4.66 10.10 -10.27
N GLY A 38 -4.06 10.16 -11.48
CA GLY A 38 -2.75 9.57 -11.74
C GLY A 38 -1.64 10.12 -10.82
N MET A 39 -1.55 11.44 -10.66
CA MET A 39 -0.56 12.05 -9.75
C MET A 39 -0.77 11.68 -8.29
N VAL A 40 -2.02 11.50 -7.85
CA VAL A 40 -2.35 11.02 -6.50
C VAL A 40 -1.90 9.58 -6.34
N GLN A 41 -2.21 8.72 -7.31
CA GLN A 41 -1.82 7.32 -7.33
C GLN A 41 -0.29 7.16 -7.29
N GLU A 42 0.45 7.86 -8.15
CA GLU A 42 1.93 7.87 -8.19
C GLU A 42 2.56 8.24 -6.84
N ARG A 43 1.88 9.05 -6.03
CA ARG A 43 2.36 9.46 -4.70
C ARG A 43 1.95 8.51 -3.59
N LEU A 44 0.75 7.95 -3.66
CA LEU A 44 0.18 7.15 -2.58
C LEU A 44 0.56 5.67 -2.67
N VAL A 45 0.66 5.11 -3.88
CA VAL A 45 1.03 3.70 -4.08
C VAL A 45 2.37 3.37 -3.41
N PRO A 46 3.48 4.10 -3.63
CA PRO A 46 4.75 3.78 -2.97
C PRO A 46 4.69 3.87 -1.44
N ARG A 47 3.86 4.80 -0.92
CA ARG A 47 3.68 4.99 0.52
C ARG A 47 2.94 3.80 1.15
N PHE A 48 1.87 3.34 0.53
CA PHE A 48 1.12 2.18 1.03
C PHE A 48 1.87 0.87 0.80
N ALA A 49 2.53 0.72 -0.35
CA ALA A 49 3.41 -0.42 -0.64
C ALA A 49 4.49 -0.62 0.45
N ALA A 50 5.14 0.46 0.91
CA ALA A 50 6.13 0.36 1.99
C ALA A 50 5.53 -0.14 3.32
N ALA A 51 4.30 0.27 3.65
CA ALA A 51 3.61 -0.18 4.85
C ALA A 51 3.15 -1.64 4.75
N VAL A 52 2.61 -2.04 3.59
CA VAL A 52 2.27 -3.44 3.26
C VAL A 52 3.50 -4.33 3.39
N LEU A 53 4.62 -3.94 2.77
CA LEU A 53 5.88 -4.70 2.82
C LEU A 53 6.36 -4.95 4.25
N ALA A 54 6.31 -3.95 5.12
CA ALA A 54 6.70 -4.09 6.52
C ALA A 54 5.80 -5.09 7.28
N GLY A 55 4.49 -5.03 7.02
CA GLY A 55 3.51 -5.97 7.57
C GLY A 55 3.77 -7.41 7.09
N LEU A 56 3.94 -7.60 5.78
CA LEU A 56 4.19 -8.90 5.15
C LEU A 56 5.50 -9.53 5.63
N ARG A 57 6.59 -8.75 5.75
CA ARG A 57 7.86 -9.24 6.32
C ARG A 57 7.68 -9.74 7.76
N THR A 58 6.90 -9.03 8.55
CA THR A 58 6.62 -9.41 9.94
C THR A 58 5.79 -10.69 10.01
N ALA A 59 4.74 -10.79 9.20
CA ALA A 59 3.90 -11.99 9.11
C ALA A 59 4.70 -13.21 8.64
N ALA A 60 5.47 -13.08 7.56
CA ALA A 60 6.32 -14.13 7.01
C ALA A 60 7.36 -14.64 8.02
N ALA A 61 8.03 -13.73 8.74
CA ALA A 61 9.01 -14.12 9.75
C ALA A 61 8.36 -14.89 10.92
N LYS A 62 7.15 -14.49 11.35
CA LYS A 62 6.43 -15.17 12.43
C LYS A 62 6.05 -16.60 12.06
N VAL A 63 5.47 -16.82 10.89
CA VAL A 63 5.02 -18.16 10.47
C VAL A 63 6.19 -19.14 10.29
N VAL A 64 7.33 -18.66 9.79
CA VAL A 64 8.56 -19.47 9.69
C VAL A 64 9.07 -19.82 11.08
N LEU A 65 9.11 -18.87 12.02
CA LEU A 65 9.55 -19.11 13.40
C LEU A 65 8.60 -20.03 14.17
N ALA A 66 7.30 -20.00 13.87
CA ALA A 66 6.31 -20.88 14.45
C ALA A 66 6.37 -22.32 13.88
N GLY A 67 7.08 -22.52 12.77
CA GLY A 67 7.14 -23.82 12.08
C GLY A 67 5.84 -24.17 11.35
N GLU A 68 5.07 -23.16 10.95
CA GLU A 68 3.77 -23.31 10.26
C GLU A 68 3.93 -23.38 8.73
N THR A 69 5.15 -23.63 8.26
CA THR A 69 5.52 -23.61 6.84
C THR A 69 6.20 -24.92 6.45
N ASP A 70 6.22 -25.21 5.16
CA ASP A 70 6.78 -26.45 4.61
C ASP A 70 8.32 -26.44 4.60
N SER A 71 8.94 -25.28 4.87
CA SER A 71 10.38 -25.12 5.01
C SER A 71 10.75 -24.13 6.11
N THR A 72 11.87 -24.38 6.78
CA THR A 72 12.46 -23.44 7.75
C THR A 72 13.33 -22.37 7.09
N ALA A 73 13.54 -22.45 5.77
CA ALA A 73 14.24 -21.42 5.02
C ALA A 73 13.44 -20.10 5.02
N PRO A 74 14.09 -18.93 4.97
CA PRO A 74 13.37 -17.66 4.89
C PRO A 74 12.50 -17.57 3.63
N ILE A 75 11.31 -16.99 3.77
CA ILE A 75 10.45 -16.60 2.65
C ILE A 75 11.04 -15.37 1.97
N VAL A 76 11.15 -15.42 0.65
CA VAL A 76 11.74 -14.35 -0.17
C VAL A 76 10.73 -13.66 -1.07
N ARG A 77 9.62 -14.32 -1.40
CA ARG A 77 8.58 -13.77 -2.28
C ARG A 77 7.20 -14.24 -1.85
N LEU A 78 6.22 -13.34 -1.96
CA LEU A 78 4.81 -13.62 -1.76
C LEU A 78 4.04 -13.36 -3.05
N ARG A 79 2.98 -14.13 -3.30
CA ARG A 79 1.99 -13.86 -4.36
C ARG A 79 0.61 -13.82 -3.74
N LEU A 80 -0.07 -12.70 -3.91
CA LEU A 80 -1.42 -12.44 -3.41
C LEU A 80 -2.35 -12.30 -4.62
N GLU A 81 -3.50 -12.95 -4.56
CA GLU A 81 -4.53 -12.82 -5.60
C GLU A 81 -5.50 -11.70 -5.22
N ALA A 82 -5.99 -10.97 -6.21
CA ALA A 82 -7.06 -10.00 -6.00
C ALA A 82 -8.43 -10.71 -5.99
N THR A 83 -9.15 -10.58 -4.87
CA THR A 83 -10.44 -11.24 -4.64
C THR A 83 -11.58 -10.22 -4.60
N ASP A 84 -12.76 -10.64 -5.06
CA ASP A 84 -14.00 -9.84 -5.02
C ASP A 84 -14.72 -9.97 -3.66
N TYR A 85 -15.08 -8.81 -3.10
CA TYR A 85 -15.84 -8.69 -1.85
C TYR A 85 -17.02 -7.72 -2.08
N GLU A 86 -17.96 -7.67 -1.13
CA GLU A 86 -19.17 -6.82 -1.24
C GLU A 86 -18.85 -5.32 -1.47
N ASN A 87 -17.68 -4.87 -1.03
CA ASN A 87 -17.22 -3.48 -1.11
C ASN A 87 -16.16 -3.22 -2.20
N GLY A 88 -15.86 -4.20 -3.06
CA GLY A 88 -14.91 -4.07 -4.17
C GLY A 88 -13.90 -5.21 -4.25
N VAL A 89 -12.93 -5.06 -5.14
CA VAL A 89 -11.83 -6.01 -5.35
C VAL A 89 -10.61 -5.56 -4.55
N PHE A 90 -10.01 -6.48 -3.80
CA PHE A 90 -8.89 -6.21 -2.90
C PHE A 90 -7.82 -7.28 -3.03
N TRP A 91 -6.56 -6.90 -2.78
CA TRP A 91 -5.48 -7.86 -2.55
C TRP A 91 -5.79 -8.72 -1.33
N ASP A 92 -5.93 -10.03 -1.56
CA ASP A 92 -6.39 -10.97 -0.55
C ASP A 92 -5.24 -11.42 0.37
N GLU A 93 -5.45 -11.32 1.67
CA GLU A 93 -4.51 -11.83 2.67
C GLU A 93 -4.61 -13.35 2.89
N TYR A 94 -5.64 -14.02 2.34
CA TYR A 94 -5.84 -15.45 2.46
C TYR A 94 -5.20 -16.22 1.30
N GLY A 95 -4.70 -17.42 1.57
CA GLY A 95 -4.19 -18.30 0.52
C GLY A 95 -2.92 -17.81 -0.18
N VAL A 96 -2.15 -16.92 0.45
CA VAL A 96 -0.94 -16.31 -0.10
C VAL A 96 0.12 -17.38 -0.38
N GLU A 97 0.60 -17.44 -1.62
CA GLU A 97 1.72 -18.32 -1.98
C GLU A 97 3.04 -17.71 -1.50
N ALA A 98 3.75 -18.41 -0.63
CA ALA A 98 5.02 -17.99 -0.07
C ALA A 98 6.17 -18.85 -0.59
N LEU A 99 7.04 -18.24 -1.40
CA LEU A 99 8.24 -18.88 -1.93
C LEU A 99 9.40 -18.70 -0.96
N HIS A 100 9.95 -19.82 -0.51
CA HIS A 100 11.15 -19.89 0.33
C HIS A 100 12.43 -19.81 -0.51
N SER A 101 13.52 -19.36 0.10
CA SER A 101 14.84 -19.24 -0.54
C SER A 101 15.45 -20.56 -1.02
N ASP A 102 14.97 -21.70 -0.53
CA ASP A 102 15.34 -23.04 -0.99
C ASP A 102 14.44 -23.57 -2.11
N GLY A 103 13.43 -22.80 -2.52
CA GLY A 103 12.48 -23.14 -3.56
C GLY A 103 11.20 -23.83 -3.08
N ALA A 104 11.05 -24.08 -1.78
CA ALA A 104 9.78 -24.58 -1.24
C ALA A 104 8.68 -23.51 -1.36
N VAL A 105 7.43 -23.94 -1.49
CA VAL A 105 6.26 -23.06 -1.53
C VAL A 105 5.29 -23.48 -0.44
N SER A 106 4.86 -22.52 0.37
CA SER A 106 3.83 -22.70 1.39
C SER A 106 2.62 -21.81 1.12
N ILE A 107 1.46 -22.19 1.66
CA ILE A 107 0.24 -21.39 1.59
C ILE A 107 -0.01 -20.76 2.96
N LEU A 108 -0.12 -19.43 2.99
CA LEU A 108 -0.22 -18.66 4.22
C LEU A 108 -1.51 -17.84 4.27
N ASN A 109 -1.97 -17.56 5.49
CA ASN A 109 -2.95 -16.52 5.72
C ASN A 109 -2.26 -15.36 6.46
N CYS A 110 -2.15 -14.21 5.79
CA CYS A 110 -1.50 -13.00 6.31
C CYS A 110 -2.50 -12.09 7.05
N THR A 111 -3.34 -12.67 7.91
CA THR A 111 -4.45 -11.97 8.58
C THR A 111 -4.04 -11.25 9.86
N GLU A 112 -2.80 -11.43 10.32
CA GLU A 112 -2.35 -10.84 11.57
C GLU A 112 -1.97 -9.36 11.46
N GLY A 113 -2.24 -8.62 12.54
CA GLY A 113 -1.78 -7.26 12.72
C GLY A 113 -2.48 -6.29 11.78
N GLU A 114 -1.71 -5.41 11.12
CA GLU A 114 -2.25 -4.38 10.24
C GLU A 114 -2.30 -4.80 8.76
N VAL A 115 -1.85 -6.00 8.40
CA VAL A 115 -1.73 -6.42 6.99
C VAL A 115 -3.06 -6.27 6.22
N PRO A 116 -4.21 -6.75 6.71
CA PRO A 116 -5.49 -6.60 6.00
C PRO A 116 -5.83 -5.12 5.74
N THR A 117 -5.64 -4.26 6.75
CA THR A 117 -5.89 -2.81 6.61
C THR A 117 -4.94 -2.16 5.61
N ARG A 118 -3.66 -2.57 5.58
CA ARG A 118 -2.67 -2.02 4.63
C ARG A 118 -2.93 -2.48 3.20
N LEU A 119 -3.36 -3.72 3.01
CA LEU A 119 -3.77 -4.23 1.70
C LEU A 119 -5.03 -3.51 1.22
N ALA A 120 -5.97 -3.21 2.11
CA ALA A 120 -7.14 -2.40 1.78
C ALA A 120 -6.77 -0.95 1.40
N ASP A 121 -5.86 -0.31 2.15
CA ASP A 121 -5.32 1.02 1.81
C ASP A 121 -4.67 1.02 0.41
N LEU A 122 -3.86 0.00 0.10
CA LEU A 122 -3.21 -0.16 -1.20
C LEU A 122 -4.24 -0.38 -2.32
N SER A 123 -5.15 -1.34 -2.13
CA SER A 123 -6.24 -1.66 -3.09
C SER A 123 -7.09 -0.44 -3.44
N SER A 124 -7.30 0.46 -2.47
CA SER A 124 -8.08 1.69 -2.67
C SER A 124 -7.43 2.70 -3.62
N VAL A 125 -6.13 2.57 -3.88
CA VAL A 125 -5.39 3.47 -4.76
C VAL A 125 -4.84 2.79 -6.00
N ASP A 126 -4.44 1.53 -5.95
CA ASP A 126 -3.95 0.80 -7.14
C ASP A 126 -5.08 0.12 -7.93
N CYS A 127 -6.26 -0.07 -7.32
CA CYS A 127 -7.49 -0.52 -7.94
C CYS A 127 -7.32 -1.84 -8.73
N PRO A 128 -7.06 -2.97 -8.05
CA PRO A 128 -6.81 -4.24 -8.72
C PRO A 128 -8.07 -4.76 -9.42
N LEU A 129 -7.88 -5.56 -10.47
CA LEU A 129 -8.95 -6.31 -11.11
C LEU A 129 -9.03 -7.72 -10.51
N LEU A 130 -10.21 -8.33 -10.59
CA LEU A 130 -10.43 -9.69 -10.08
C LEU A 130 -9.48 -10.68 -10.79
N GLY A 131 -8.71 -11.41 -10.01
CA GLY A 131 -7.73 -12.39 -10.50
C GLY A 131 -6.36 -11.81 -10.87
N ASP A 132 -6.15 -10.50 -10.72
CA ASP A 132 -4.80 -9.93 -10.78
C ASP A 132 -3.92 -10.56 -9.69
N ILE A 133 -2.62 -10.61 -9.94
CA ILE A 133 -1.64 -11.13 -8.98
C ILE A 133 -0.67 -10.04 -8.56
N LEU A 134 -0.58 -9.80 -7.25
CA LEU A 134 0.46 -8.97 -6.64
C LEU A 134 1.62 -9.85 -6.19
N THR A 135 2.74 -9.73 -6.90
CA THR A 135 4.01 -10.35 -6.51
C THR A 135 4.82 -9.37 -5.66
N VAL A 136 5.21 -9.79 -4.45
CA VAL A 136 6.01 -8.98 -3.53
C VAL A 136 7.35 -9.66 -3.28
N ASP A 137 8.45 -9.01 -3.65
CA ASP A 137 9.79 -9.43 -3.27
C ASP A 137 10.12 -8.91 -1.86
N LEU A 138 10.23 -9.83 -0.90
CA LEU A 138 10.49 -9.46 0.50
C LEU A 138 11.93 -9.02 0.73
N LEU A 139 12.85 -9.26 -0.20
CA LEU A 139 14.25 -8.86 -0.08
C LEU A 139 14.44 -7.42 -0.59
N THR A 140 14.01 -7.15 -1.81
CA THR A 140 14.17 -5.83 -2.44
C THR A 140 13.07 -4.85 -2.04
N GLY A 141 11.87 -5.38 -1.75
CA GLY A 141 10.66 -4.60 -1.54
C GLY A 141 9.92 -4.24 -2.82
N ASP A 142 10.34 -4.79 -3.96
CA ASP A 142 9.67 -4.57 -5.23
C ASP A 142 8.29 -5.24 -5.22
N MET A 143 7.34 -4.55 -5.83
CA MET A 143 5.97 -5.02 -5.99
C MET A 143 5.58 -4.93 -7.47
N GLU A 144 5.12 -6.05 -8.01
CA GLU A 144 4.72 -6.18 -9.40
C GLU A 144 3.29 -6.70 -9.47
N GLN A 145 2.47 -6.07 -10.30
CA GLN A 145 1.10 -6.49 -10.59
C GLN A 145 1.06 -7.13 -11.98
N GLU A 146 0.50 -8.33 -12.06
CA GLU A 146 0.36 -9.15 -13.28
C GLU A 146 -1.10 -9.45 -13.62
#